data_AF-A0A9D8ND94-F1
#
_entry.id   AF-A0A9D8ND94-F1
#
_cell.length_a   1.000
_cell.length_b   1.000
_cell.length_c   1.000
_cell.angle_alpha   90.00
_cell.angle_beta   90.00
_cell.angle_gamma   90.00
#
_symmetry.space_group_name_H-M   'P 1'
#
loop_
_entity.id
_entity.type
_entity.pdbx_description
1 polymer ?
#
loop_
_entity_poly.entity_id
_entity_poly.type
_entity_poly.pdbx_seq_one_letter_code
_entity_poly.pdbx_strand_id
1 'polypeptide(L)'
;MKRILLAIALMLGIMSAWGQEIKTQQVVADDYIKLFEEMGYKVYSFDISEFEDVRSYQPIIKHYKQGDKEGEYILGGSGFGWTVSGEHKSNVKVTFTPEENGKKVGVYFDDNSGLSLPITFEGQTSPDGEVNYSCESRPFKLEGKMIDGFYPLVLLGSYWYDAGSKVFRFCGSTEMTSELKEDIMKRIPEYYIIGVKLEK
;
A
#
# COMPACT_ATOMS: atom_id res chain seq x y z
N MET A 1 49.55 8.44 48.30
CA MET A 1 48.11 8.77 48.35
C MET A 1 47.72 9.97 47.47
N LYS A 2 48.35 11.16 47.59
CA LYS A 2 48.02 12.34 46.75
C LYS A 2 48.13 12.13 45.22
N ARG A 3 49.10 11.34 44.75
CA ARG A 3 49.28 11.02 43.33
C ARG A 3 48.22 10.06 42.76
N ILE A 4 47.61 9.23 43.61
CA ILE A 4 46.56 8.28 43.20
C ILE A 4 45.21 9.00 43.10
N LEU A 5 44.91 9.91 44.03
CA LEU A 5 43.71 10.76 43.99
C LEU A 5 43.68 11.67 42.75
N LEU A 6 44.83 12.20 42.32
CA LEU A 6 44.93 13.01 41.10
C LEU A 6 44.67 12.19 39.83
N ALA A 7 45.10 10.93 39.78
CA ALA A 7 44.87 10.05 38.63
C ALA A 7 43.39 9.65 38.48
N ILE A 8 42.69 9.43 39.59
CA ILE A 8 41.25 9.10 39.59
C ILE A 8 40.41 10.33 39.20
N ALA A 9 40.78 11.53 39.69
CA ALA A 9 40.11 12.77 39.30
C ALA A 9 40.31 13.10 37.81
N LEU A 10 41.50 12.81 37.24
CA LEU A 10 41.73 12.97 35.81
C LEU A 10 40.91 11.99 34.96
N MET A 11 40.75 10.73 35.41
CA MET A 11 39.95 9.73 34.69
C MET A 11 38.45 10.05 34.68
N LEU A 12 37.90 10.58 35.79
CA LEU A 12 36.48 10.97 35.85
C LEU A 12 36.15 12.18 34.96
N GLY A 13 37.11 13.10 34.76
CA GLY A 13 36.93 14.25 33.86
C GLY A 13 36.93 13.91 32.37
N ILE A 14 37.47 12.75 31.97
CA ILE A 14 37.54 12.33 30.56
C ILE A 14 36.23 11.63 30.14
N MET A 15 35.49 11.02 31.08
CA MET A 15 34.24 10.30 30.76
C MET A 15 33.05 11.24 30.48
N SER A 16 33.06 12.48 30.96
CA SER A 16 32.02 13.47 30.66
C SER A 16 32.16 14.11 29.27
N ALA A 17 33.27 13.88 28.56
CA ALA A 17 33.54 14.43 27.23
C ALA A 17 33.19 13.49 26.06
N TRP A 18 32.69 12.27 26.36
CA TRP A 18 32.26 11.29 25.36
C TRP A 18 30.76 11.01 25.44
N GLY A 19 29.96 12.01 25.82
CA GLY A 19 28.55 11.99 25.45
C GLY A 19 28.50 12.02 23.94
N GLN A 20 28.15 10.88 23.31
CA GLN A 20 27.97 10.84 21.86
C GLN A 20 26.98 11.93 21.49
N GLU A 21 27.43 12.91 20.69
CA GLU A 21 26.50 13.79 19.99
C GLU A 21 25.58 12.88 19.19
N ILE A 22 24.31 12.77 19.61
CA ILE A 22 23.28 12.12 18.82
C ILE A 22 23.08 13.06 17.63
N LYS A 23 23.85 12.81 16.56
CA LYS A 23 23.68 13.50 15.30
C LYS A 23 22.30 13.11 14.78
N THR A 24 21.40 14.08 14.72
CA THR A 24 20.10 13.91 14.08
C THR A 24 20.38 13.50 12.64
N GLN A 25 20.14 12.23 12.31
CA GLN A 25 20.10 11.82 10.91
C GLN A 25 18.89 12.50 10.28
N GLN A 26 19.12 13.14 9.15
CA GLN A 26 18.07 13.75 8.38
C GLN A 26 17.24 12.61 7.78
N VAL A 27 16.05 12.39 8.33
CA VAL A 27 15.16 11.32 7.90
C VAL A 27 14.70 11.61 6.47
N VAL A 28 14.91 10.67 5.55
CA VAL A 28 14.46 10.78 4.15
C VAL A 28 13.13 10.04 3.99
N ALA A 29 12.34 10.37 2.97
CA ALA A 29 11.00 9.78 2.76
C ALA A 29 11.00 8.24 2.77
N ASP A 30 12.05 7.62 2.23
CA ASP A 30 12.24 6.17 2.18
C ASP A 30 12.36 5.50 3.56
N ASP A 31 12.86 6.23 4.56
CA ASP A 31 12.97 5.71 5.93
C ASP A 31 11.58 5.54 6.57
N TYR A 32 10.63 6.42 6.22
CA TYR A 32 9.24 6.31 6.66
C TYR A 32 8.50 5.17 5.95
N ILE A 33 8.77 4.92 4.67
CA ILE A 33 8.17 3.81 3.92
C ILE A 33 8.55 2.47 4.56
N LYS A 34 9.84 2.27 4.86
CA LYS A 34 10.30 1.04 5.55
C LYS A 34 9.65 0.84 6.91
N LEU A 35 9.52 1.91 7.70
CA LEU A 35 8.84 1.84 8.99
C LEU A 35 7.37 1.45 8.82
N PHE A 36 6.67 2.04 7.84
CA PHE A 36 5.30 1.66 7.54
C PHE A 36 5.18 0.20 7.09
N GLU A 37 6.10 -0.28 6.25
CA GLU A 37 6.17 -1.70 5.85
C GLU A 37 6.43 -2.64 7.04
N GLU A 38 7.32 -2.27 7.96
CA GLU A 38 7.57 -3.02 9.21
C GLU A 38 6.34 -3.03 10.13
N MET A 39 5.54 -1.97 10.11
CA MET A 39 4.24 -1.89 10.79
C MET A 39 3.13 -2.67 10.05
N GLY A 40 3.45 -3.29 8.92
CA GLY A 40 2.53 -4.06 8.09
C GLY A 40 1.71 -3.21 7.10
N TYR A 41 1.99 -1.92 6.99
CA TYR A 41 1.32 -1.02 6.05
C TYR A 41 1.98 -1.11 4.68
N LYS A 42 1.19 -1.02 3.62
CA LYS A 42 1.70 -0.91 2.25
C LYS A 42 1.26 0.39 1.65
N VAL A 43 2.22 1.16 1.15
CA VAL A 43 1.97 2.49 0.57
C VAL A 43 2.47 2.49 -0.86
N TYR A 44 1.62 2.92 -1.79
CA TYR A 44 1.99 3.18 -3.17
C TYR A 44 1.73 4.64 -3.49
N SER A 45 2.61 5.25 -4.27
CA SER A 45 2.46 6.62 -4.76
C SER A 45 2.55 6.62 -6.29
N PHE A 46 1.58 7.24 -6.94
CA PHE A 46 1.43 7.25 -8.39
C PHE A 46 1.41 8.67 -8.91
N ASP A 47 2.35 9.03 -9.78
CA ASP A 47 2.36 10.33 -10.43
C ASP A 47 1.39 10.33 -11.61
N ILE A 48 0.24 10.97 -11.43
CA ILE A 48 -0.79 11.15 -12.44
C ILE A 48 -0.55 12.41 -13.30
N SER A 49 0.54 13.16 -13.08
CA SER A 49 0.92 14.27 -13.98
C SER A 49 1.33 13.80 -15.37
N GLU A 50 1.69 12.51 -15.51
CA GLU A 50 1.99 11.89 -16.81
C GLU A 50 0.76 11.86 -17.74
N PHE A 51 -0.44 11.99 -17.21
CA PHE A 51 -1.66 12.09 -18.01
C PHE A 51 -1.90 13.56 -18.38
N GLU A 52 -1.88 13.88 -19.67
CA GLU A 52 -2.16 15.22 -20.17
C GLU A 52 -3.61 15.67 -19.83
N ASP A 53 -3.75 16.96 -19.47
CA ASP A 53 -5.02 17.66 -19.22
C ASP A 53 -5.87 17.19 -18.02
N VAL A 54 -5.28 16.54 -17.01
CA VAL A 54 -6.05 16.17 -15.81
C VAL A 54 -6.34 17.41 -14.94
N ARG A 55 -7.62 17.72 -14.75
CA ARG A 55 -8.09 18.75 -13.82
C ARG A 55 -8.47 18.19 -12.47
N SER A 56 -9.10 17.03 -12.44
CA SER A 56 -9.48 16.35 -11.20
C SER A 56 -9.42 14.84 -11.32
N TYR A 57 -9.40 14.15 -10.18
CA TYR A 57 -9.58 12.71 -10.13
C TYR A 57 -10.58 12.28 -9.06
N GLN A 58 -11.25 11.17 -9.33
CA GLN A 58 -12.23 10.52 -8.47
C GLN A 58 -11.73 9.11 -8.12
N PRO A 59 -11.45 8.81 -6.84
CA PRO A 59 -11.11 7.46 -6.41
C PRO A 59 -12.26 6.48 -6.63
N ILE A 60 -11.96 5.32 -7.22
CA ILE A 60 -12.90 4.23 -7.50
C ILE A 60 -12.25 2.90 -7.10
N ILE A 61 -13.03 2.04 -6.45
CA ILE A 61 -12.65 0.67 -6.13
C ILE A 61 -13.66 -0.27 -6.80
N LYS A 62 -13.18 -1.22 -7.59
CA LYS A 62 -14.02 -2.27 -8.20
C LYS A 62 -13.74 -3.61 -7.55
N HIS A 63 -14.80 -4.30 -7.14
CA HIS A 63 -14.74 -5.60 -6.48
C HIS A 63 -15.09 -6.72 -7.47
N TYR A 64 -14.28 -7.77 -7.44
CA TYR A 64 -14.44 -8.95 -8.25
C TYR A 64 -14.34 -10.23 -7.41
N LYS A 65 -15.17 -11.21 -7.75
CA LYS A 65 -15.15 -12.56 -7.17
C LYS A 65 -15.16 -13.58 -8.28
N GLN A 66 -14.21 -14.51 -8.26
CA GLN A 66 -14.01 -15.53 -9.28
C GLN A 66 -13.91 -14.98 -10.72
N GLY A 67 -13.48 -13.72 -10.86
CA GLY A 67 -13.36 -13.02 -12.13
C GLY A 67 -14.57 -12.17 -12.51
N ASP A 68 -15.71 -12.35 -11.86
CA ASP A 68 -16.93 -11.58 -12.12
C ASP A 68 -16.97 -10.31 -11.26
N LYS A 69 -17.46 -9.20 -11.83
CA LYS A 69 -17.59 -7.93 -11.13
C LYS A 69 -18.79 -7.97 -10.19
N GLU A 70 -18.54 -7.88 -8.89
CA GLU A 70 -19.55 -7.89 -7.83
C GLU A 70 -19.98 -6.49 -7.41
N GLY A 71 -19.10 -5.50 -7.54
CA GLY A 71 -19.40 -4.15 -7.06
C GLY A 71 -18.46 -3.06 -7.54
N GLU A 72 -18.88 -1.82 -7.32
CA GLU A 72 -18.11 -0.61 -7.56
C GLU A 72 -18.40 0.41 -6.46
N TYR A 73 -17.34 1.00 -5.92
CA TYR A 73 -17.39 1.97 -4.83
C TYR A 73 -16.71 3.27 -5.30
N ILE A 74 -17.48 4.35 -5.30
CA ILE A 74 -16.98 5.70 -5.61
C ILE A 74 -16.78 6.43 -4.28
N LEU A 75 -15.53 6.72 -3.91
CA LEU A 75 -15.23 7.30 -2.61
C LEU A 75 -15.44 8.81 -2.60
N GLY A 76 -16.16 9.33 -1.60
CA GLY A 76 -16.54 10.75 -1.54
C GLY A 76 -17.86 11.09 -2.25
N GLY A 77 -18.46 10.13 -2.96
CA GLY A 77 -19.75 10.28 -3.64
C GLY A 77 -19.66 10.84 -5.05
N SER A 78 -20.76 10.78 -5.80
CA SER A 78 -20.82 11.26 -7.18
C SER A 78 -20.65 12.79 -7.24
N GLY A 79 -19.66 13.26 -7.99
CA GLY A 79 -19.34 14.68 -8.15
C GLY A 79 -18.27 15.21 -7.17
N PHE A 80 -17.65 14.34 -6.38
CA PHE A 80 -16.54 14.68 -5.50
C PHE A 80 -15.18 14.34 -6.15
N GLY A 81 -14.63 15.28 -6.92
CA GLY A 81 -13.30 15.15 -7.52
C GLY A 81 -12.25 16.00 -6.82
N TRP A 82 -11.04 15.47 -6.64
CA TRP A 82 -9.90 16.25 -6.15
C TRP A 82 -9.28 17.03 -7.30
N THR A 83 -9.23 18.35 -7.20
CA THR A 83 -8.57 19.18 -8.20
C THR A 83 -7.05 19.01 -8.15
N VAL A 84 -6.47 18.64 -9.28
CA VAL A 84 -5.03 18.57 -9.51
C VAL A 84 -4.53 20.01 -9.73
N SER A 85 -4.25 20.70 -8.62
CA SER A 85 -3.72 22.09 -8.63
C SER A 85 -2.51 22.22 -7.69
N GLY A 86 -1.33 22.47 -8.26
CA GLY A 86 -0.06 22.67 -7.53
C GLY A 86 0.91 21.48 -7.62
N GLU A 87 2.19 21.71 -7.29
CA GLU A 87 3.32 20.77 -7.46
C GLU A 87 3.21 19.43 -6.70
N HIS A 88 2.29 19.31 -5.73
CA HIS A 88 2.17 18.11 -4.90
C HIS A 88 0.85 17.34 -5.07
N LYS A 89 -0.09 17.81 -5.91
CA LYS A 89 -1.42 17.18 -6.09
C LYS A 89 -1.50 16.20 -7.26
N SER A 90 -0.41 15.99 -7.99
CA SER A 90 -0.34 14.98 -9.04
C SER A 90 0.04 13.60 -8.52
N ASN A 91 0.38 13.45 -7.24
CA ASN A 91 0.70 12.14 -6.67
C ASN A 91 -0.50 11.58 -5.93
N VAL A 92 -1.12 10.54 -6.49
CA VAL A 92 -2.18 9.78 -5.81
C VAL A 92 -1.52 8.74 -4.93
N LYS A 93 -1.80 8.77 -3.63
CA LYS A 93 -1.31 7.76 -2.70
C LYS A 93 -2.40 6.75 -2.37
N VAL A 94 -2.05 5.47 -2.34
CA VAL A 94 -2.91 4.38 -1.90
C VAL A 94 -2.21 3.64 -0.76
N THR A 95 -2.83 3.66 0.41
CA THR A 95 -2.30 3.05 1.63
C THR A 95 -3.20 1.91 2.09
N PHE A 96 -2.60 0.76 2.39
CA PHE A 96 -3.25 -0.41 2.95
C PHE A 96 -2.83 -0.60 4.41
N THR A 97 -3.79 -0.67 5.32
CA THR A 97 -3.54 -0.98 6.72
C THR A 97 -4.19 -2.32 7.09
N PRO A 98 -3.44 -3.30 7.61
CA PRO A 98 -4.02 -4.54 8.07
C PRO A 98 -4.86 -4.28 9.32
N GLU A 99 -6.07 -4.82 9.34
CA GLU A 99 -7.01 -4.82 10.45
C GLU A 99 -7.45 -6.26 10.74
N GLU A 100 -7.88 -6.55 11.97
CA GLU A 100 -8.40 -7.87 12.36
C GLU A 100 -7.53 -9.07 11.90
N ASN A 101 -6.21 -9.01 12.13
CA ASN A 101 -5.25 -10.03 11.69
C ASN A 101 -5.26 -10.31 10.18
N GLY A 102 -5.51 -9.28 9.35
CA GLY A 102 -5.49 -9.37 7.89
C GLY A 102 -6.83 -9.72 7.26
N LYS A 103 -7.83 -10.11 8.07
CA LYS A 103 -9.21 -10.33 7.59
C LYS A 103 -9.83 -9.07 7.00
N LYS A 104 -9.43 -7.91 7.53
CA LYS A 104 -9.89 -6.61 7.11
C LYS A 104 -8.70 -5.75 6.69
N VAL A 105 -8.87 -4.95 5.65
CA VAL A 105 -7.84 -4.03 5.14
C VAL A 105 -8.47 -2.67 4.97
N GLY A 106 -7.93 -1.67 5.64
CA GLY A 106 -8.27 -0.28 5.38
C GLY A 106 -7.55 0.18 4.11
N VAL A 107 -8.30 0.63 3.11
CA VAL A 107 -7.76 1.27 1.90
C VAL A 107 -7.95 2.77 2.04
N TYR A 108 -6.86 3.54 2.05
CA TYR A 108 -6.88 5.00 2.17
C TYR A 108 -6.31 5.64 0.91
N PHE A 109 -7.03 6.65 0.39
CA PHE A 109 -6.53 7.50 -0.68
C PHE A 109 -6.03 8.79 -0.10
N ASP A 110 -4.81 9.20 -0.45
CA ASP A 110 -4.17 10.46 -0.01
C ASP A 110 -4.23 10.68 1.50
N ASP A 111 -3.08 10.64 2.17
CA ASP A 111 -2.94 10.64 3.64
C ASP A 111 -3.75 11.72 4.41
N ASN A 112 -4.23 12.76 3.72
CA ASN A 112 -5.01 13.88 4.27
C ASN A 112 -6.48 13.96 3.83
N SER A 113 -6.97 13.05 2.96
CA SER A 113 -8.32 13.16 2.38
C SER A 113 -9.42 12.62 3.29
N GLY A 114 -9.07 11.72 4.23
CA GLY A 114 -10.04 10.98 5.04
C GLY A 114 -10.90 9.97 4.26
N LEU A 115 -10.66 9.81 2.95
CA LEU A 115 -11.36 8.82 2.13
C LEU A 115 -10.77 7.45 2.40
N SER A 116 -11.57 6.59 3.01
CA SER A 116 -11.22 5.21 3.23
C SER A 116 -12.35 4.26 2.89
N LEU A 117 -11.96 3.05 2.48
CA LEU A 117 -12.87 1.92 2.38
C LEU A 117 -12.28 0.75 3.18
N PRO A 118 -12.91 0.34 4.28
CA PRO A 118 -12.59 -0.95 4.87
C PRO A 118 -13.05 -2.07 3.95
N ILE A 119 -12.13 -2.95 3.56
CA ILE A 119 -12.40 -4.16 2.79
C ILE A 119 -12.31 -5.35 3.73
N THR A 120 -13.26 -6.28 3.64
CA THR A 120 -13.23 -7.54 4.39
C THR A 120 -13.24 -8.69 3.41
N PHE A 121 -12.23 -9.55 3.49
CA PHE A 121 -12.16 -10.76 2.67
C PHE A 121 -12.90 -11.92 3.35
N GLU A 122 -13.57 -12.75 2.56
CA GLU A 122 -14.25 -13.94 3.09
C GLU A 122 -13.27 -15.00 3.62
N GLY A 123 -12.01 -14.94 3.18
CA GLY A 123 -10.99 -15.95 3.45
C GLY A 123 -11.11 -17.16 2.53
N GLN A 124 -10.04 -17.92 2.41
CA GLN A 124 -9.98 -19.13 1.60
C GLN A 124 -9.78 -20.36 2.48
N THR A 125 -10.60 -21.38 2.28
CA THR A 125 -10.54 -22.62 3.03
C THR A 125 -9.78 -23.69 2.24
N SER A 126 -8.78 -24.30 2.87
CA SER A 126 -8.09 -25.47 2.32
C SER A 126 -8.93 -26.74 2.50
N PRO A 127 -8.64 -27.84 1.78
CA PRO A 127 -9.38 -29.10 1.90
C PRO A 127 -9.37 -29.74 3.29
N ASP A 128 -8.38 -29.43 4.13
CA ASP A 128 -8.27 -29.88 5.53
C ASP A 128 -8.97 -28.93 6.53
N GLY A 129 -9.56 -27.84 6.06
CA GLY A 129 -10.39 -26.93 6.85
C GLY A 129 -9.66 -25.72 7.44
N GLU A 130 -8.38 -25.52 7.13
CA GLU A 130 -7.66 -24.28 7.48
C GLU A 130 -8.24 -23.10 6.69
N VAL A 131 -8.52 -21.98 7.37
CA VAL A 131 -9.00 -20.75 6.72
C VAL A 131 -7.89 -19.71 6.72
N ASN A 132 -7.55 -19.23 5.52
CA ASN A 132 -6.54 -18.21 5.31
C ASN A 132 -7.19 -16.89 4.90
N TYR A 133 -6.87 -15.81 5.61
CA TYR A 133 -7.34 -14.45 5.33
C TYR A 133 -6.24 -13.57 4.73
N SER A 134 -5.13 -14.14 4.28
CA SER A 134 -4.03 -13.37 3.75
C SER A 134 -4.44 -12.70 2.44
N CYS A 135 -4.02 -11.45 2.30
CA CYS A 135 -4.19 -10.64 1.12
C CYS A 135 -2.87 -9.94 0.78
N GLU A 136 -2.72 -9.56 -0.47
CA GLU A 136 -1.50 -8.96 -0.98
C GLU A 136 -1.82 -8.00 -2.13
N SER A 137 -0.94 -7.02 -2.34
CA SER A 137 -1.16 -5.93 -3.30
C SER A 137 -0.08 -5.89 -4.38
N ARG A 138 -0.47 -5.48 -5.59
CA ARG A 138 0.43 -5.30 -6.74
C ARG A 138 0.12 -3.98 -7.45
N PRO A 139 1.12 -3.11 -7.66
CA PRO A 139 0.90 -1.89 -8.44
C PRO A 139 0.66 -2.25 -9.91
N PHE A 140 -0.09 -1.39 -10.59
CA PHE A 140 -0.21 -1.39 -12.05
C PHE A 140 0.82 -0.45 -12.67
N LYS A 141 1.27 -0.78 -13.88
CA LYS A 141 2.01 0.16 -14.72
C LYS A 141 1.08 1.28 -15.20
N LEU A 142 1.52 2.53 -15.05
CA LEU A 142 0.82 3.70 -15.56
C LEU A 142 1.10 3.90 -17.06
N GLU A 143 0.51 3.07 -17.92
CA GLU A 143 0.72 3.16 -19.38
C GLU A 143 -0.40 3.89 -20.14
N GLY A 144 -1.17 4.78 -19.50
CA GLY A 144 -2.26 5.48 -20.21
C GLY A 144 -3.52 4.64 -20.48
N LYS A 145 -3.53 3.35 -20.11
CA LYS A 145 -4.61 2.41 -20.42
C LYS A 145 -5.58 2.25 -19.24
N MET A 146 -6.86 2.51 -19.52
CA MET A 146 -7.95 2.31 -18.55
C MET A 146 -8.49 0.88 -18.60
N ILE A 147 -8.96 0.40 -17.45
CA ILE A 147 -9.81 -0.80 -17.33
C ILE A 147 -11.21 -0.31 -17.04
N ASP A 148 -12.20 -0.66 -17.86
CA ASP A 148 -13.60 -0.33 -17.60
C ASP A 148 -13.84 1.16 -17.24
N GLY A 149 -13.15 2.07 -17.93
CA GLY A 149 -13.33 3.52 -17.77
C GLY A 149 -12.64 4.20 -16.58
N PHE A 150 -11.67 3.55 -15.93
CA PHE A 150 -10.80 4.18 -14.93
C PHE A 150 -9.36 3.68 -15.05
N TYR A 151 -8.41 4.44 -14.52
CA TYR A 151 -6.98 4.08 -14.49
C TYR A 151 -6.71 3.18 -13.28
N PRO A 152 -6.34 1.91 -13.48
CA PRO A 152 -6.00 1.03 -12.37
C PRO A 152 -4.66 1.45 -11.76
N LEU A 153 -4.60 1.50 -10.43
CA LEU A 153 -3.39 1.86 -9.67
C LEU A 153 -2.86 0.65 -8.91
N VAL A 154 -3.72 -0.05 -8.17
CA VAL A 154 -3.33 -1.19 -7.35
C VAL A 154 -4.34 -2.32 -7.46
N LEU A 155 -3.85 -3.55 -7.62
CA LEU A 155 -4.60 -4.77 -7.37
C LEU A 155 -4.43 -5.12 -5.89
N LEU A 156 -5.51 -5.32 -5.15
CA LEU A 156 -5.49 -5.96 -3.83
C LEU A 156 -6.26 -7.27 -3.94
N GLY A 157 -5.64 -8.41 -3.65
CA GLY A 157 -6.30 -9.71 -3.80
C GLY A 157 -6.03 -10.66 -2.65
N SER A 158 -6.96 -11.60 -2.46
CA SER A 158 -6.80 -12.69 -1.51
C SER A 158 -5.81 -13.73 -2.04
N TYR A 159 -5.17 -14.47 -1.13
CA TYR A 159 -4.41 -15.65 -1.51
C TYR A 159 -5.37 -16.72 -2.05
N TRP A 160 -4.88 -17.64 -2.89
CA TRP A 160 -5.61 -18.84 -3.30
C TRP A 160 -4.94 -20.08 -2.73
N TYR A 161 -5.70 -21.16 -2.52
CA TYR A 161 -5.13 -22.44 -2.14
C TYR A 161 -4.60 -23.18 -3.37
N ASP A 162 -3.31 -23.49 -3.40
CA ASP A 162 -2.71 -24.33 -4.44
C ASP A 162 -2.68 -25.79 -3.99
N ALA A 163 -3.61 -26.59 -4.50
CA ALA A 163 -3.72 -28.01 -4.19
C ALA A 163 -2.47 -28.83 -4.59
N GLY A 164 -1.73 -28.39 -5.61
CA GLY A 164 -0.53 -29.11 -6.06
C GLY A 164 0.61 -29.02 -5.05
N SER A 165 0.72 -27.90 -4.34
CA SER A 165 1.77 -27.67 -3.35
C SER A 165 1.26 -27.60 -1.90
N LYS A 166 -0.06 -27.71 -1.70
CA LYS A 166 -0.75 -27.68 -0.40
C LYS A 166 -0.47 -26.43 0.42
N VAL A 167 -0.35 -25.27 -0.24
CA VAL A 167 -0.10 -23.98 0.43
C VAL A 167 -0.98 -22.89 -0.15
N PHE A 168 -1.23 -21.84 0.64
CA PHE A 168 -1.85 -20.60 0.15
C PHE A 168 -0.81 -19.75 -0.57
N ARG A 169 -1.19 -19.16 -1.71
CA ARG A 169 -0.28 -18.41 -2.57
C ARG A 169 -0.87 -17.09 -3.04
N PHE A 170 0.03 -16.13 -3.25
CA PHE A 170 -0.19 -14.92 -4.03
C PHE A 170 1.02 -14.69 -4.96
N CYS A 171 1.22 -15.64 -5.87
CA CYS A 171 2.37 -15.71 -6.77
C CYS A 171 2.02 -15.18 -8.18
N GLY A 172 3.02 -14.68 -8.89
CA GLY A 172 2.87 -14.16 -10.24
C GLY A 172 3.71 -12.91 -10.43
N SER A 173 3.31 -12.06 -11.37
CA SER A 173 3.97 -10.79 -11.61
C SER A 173 3.94 -9.92 -10.35
N THR A 174 5.03 -9.21 -10.08
CA THR A 174 5.14 -8.22 -9.00
C THR A 174 4.51 -6.89 -9.37
N GLU A 175 4.23 -6.69 -10.64
CA GLU A 175 3.62 -5.50 -11.23
C GLU A 175 2.62 -5.94 -12.31
N MET A 176 1.46 -5.28 -12.36
CA MET A 176 0.34 -5.64 -13.21
C MET A 176 0.26 -4.76 -14.46
N THR A 177 -0.27 -5.32 -15.54
CA THR A 177 -0.68 -4.58 -16.73
C THR A 177 -2.18 -4.38 -16.76
N SER A 178 -2.62 -3.33 -17.44
CA SER A 178 -4.05 -3.02 -17.61
C SER A 178 -4.81 -4.06 -18.45
N GLU A 179 -4.11 -5.00 -19.08
CA GLU A 179 -4.74 -6.06 -19.88
C GLU A 179 -5.21 -7.25 -19.04
N LEU A 180 -4.79 -7.34 -17.76
CA LEU A 180 -5.16 -8.40 -16.82
C LEU A 180 -4.90 -9.82 -17.34
N LYS A 181 -3.84 -10.00 -18.14
CA LYS A 181 -3.49 -11.29 -18.77
C LYS A 181 -2.58 -12.16 -17.91
N GLU A 182 -2.09 -11.64 -16.81
CA GLU A 182 -1.21 -12.33 -15.87
C GLU A 182 -1.92 -13.57 -15.30
N ASP A 183 -1.18 -14.68 -15.17
CA ASP A 183 -1.76 -15.95 -14.69
C ASP A 183 -2.35 -15.86 -13.28
N ILE A 184 -1.91 -14.88 -12.48
CA ILE A 184 -2.46 -14.62 -11.15
C ILE A 184 -3.96 -14.28 -11.22
N MET A 185 -4.41 -13.58 -12.26
CA MET A 185 -5.81 -13.18 -12.44
C MET A 185 -6.76 -14.37 -12.62
N LYS A 186 -6.24 -15.51 -13.07
CA LYS A 186 -7.02 -16.75 -13.23
C LYS A 186 -7.18 -17.53 -11.92
N ARG A 187 -6.47 -17.12 -10.86
CA ARG A 187 -6.32 -17.89 -9.62
C ARG A 187 -6.87 -17.16 -8.41
N ILE A 188 -6.78 -15.82 -8.39
CA ILE A 188 -7.24 -15.03 -7.25
C ILE A 188 -8.76 -15.18 -7.09
N PRO A 189 -9.25 -15.69 -5.93
CA PRO A 189 -10.67 -15.93 -5.72
C PRO A 189 -11.48 -14.66 -5.50
N GLU A 190 -10.91 -13.68 -4.80
CA GLU A 190 -11.53 -12.39 -4.50
C GLU A 190 -10.48 -11.28 -4.63
N TYR A 191 -10.78 -10.23 -5.40
CA TYR A 191 -9.87 -9.12 -5.58
C TYR A 191 -10.58 -7.80 -5.83
N TYR A 192 -9.83 -6.73 -5.59
CA TYR A 192 -10.23 -5.35 -5.79
C TYR A 192 -9.23 -4.68 -6.72
N ILE A 193 -9.72 -3.96 -7.71
CA ILE A 193 -8.90 -3.04 -8.51
C ILE A 193 -9.19 -1.64 -7.99
N ILE A 194 -8.17 -1.05 -7.36
CA ILE A 194 -8.17 0.29 -6.80
C ILE A 194 -7.60 1.24 -7.85
N GLY A 195 -8.28 2.34 -8.13
CA GLY A 195 -7.77 3.32 -9.05
C GLY A 195 -8.53 4.63 -9.07
N VAL A 196 -8.38 5.38 -10.16
CA VAL A 196 -8.95 6.71 -10.29
C VAL A 196 -9.61 6.91 -11.65
N LYS A 197 -10.73 7.61 -11.66
CA LYS A 197 -11.28 8.21 -12.87
C LYS A 197 -10.74 9.63 -12.99
N LEU A 198 -10.14 9.97 -14.12
CA LEU A 198 -9.60 11.30 -14.39
C LEU A 198 -10.66 12.14 -15.10
N GLU A 199 -10.75 13.41 -14.71
CA GLU A 199 -11.61 14.42 -15.30
C GLU A 199 -10.76 15.54 -15.89
N LYS A 200 -11.12 15.97 -17.11
CA LYS A 200 -10.42 16.98 -17.89
C LYS A 200 -11.10 18.35 -17.86
#